data_AF-A0A8X8BGB2-F1
#
_entry.id   AF-A0A8X8BGB2-F1
#
_cell.length_a   1.000
_cell.length_b   1.000
_cell.length_c   1.000
_cell.angle_alpha   90.00
_cell.angle_beta   90.00
_cell.angle_gamma   90.00
#
_symmetry.space_group_name_H-M   'P 1'
#
loop_
_entity.id
_entity.type
_entity.pdbx_description
1 polymer ?
#
loop_
_entity_poly.entity_id
_entity_poly.type
_entity_poly.pdbx_seq_one_letter_code
_entity_poly.pdbx_strand_id
1 'polypeptide(L)'
;MLAKTFVPRHLLVSRCFSSVTLKTLKVGDVLRESRVFSSEDVKGYAEVSHDWNPLHFDQESARKAGFENPLVHGMLVSSMFPRIISAHFLEADKMEIRLLRSKEEDRTKAIPWPPSAPGLGASAHTK
;
A
#
# COMPACT_ATOMS: atom_id res chain seq x y z
N MET A 1 -26.09 -41.33 36.72
CA MET A 1 -25.82 -39.93 36.33
C MET A 1 -24.63 -39.91 35.40
N LEU A 2 -24.82 -39.64 34.11
CA LEU A 2 -23.75 -39.39 33.12
C LEU A 2 -24.30 -38.37 32.13
N ALA A 3 -23.96 -37.10 32.34
CA ALA A 3 -24.28 -36.02 31.44
C ALA A 3 -23.44 -36.18 30.16
N LYS A 4 -24.10 -36.42 29.03
CA LYS A 4 -23.50 -36.27 27.71
C LYS A 4 -23.94 -34.93 27.16
N THR A 5 -23.07 -33.95 27.27
CA THR A 5 -23.14 -32.67 26.58
C THR A 5 -23.07 -32.93 25.06
N PHE A 6 -24.19 -32.69 24.38
CA PHE A 6 -24.27 -32.72 22.92
C PHE A 6 -23.88 -31.32 22.40
N VAL A 7 -22.66 -31.18 21.89
CA VAL A 7 -22.20 -29.97 21.21
C VAL A 7 -22.70 -30.02 19.77
N PRO A 8 -23.46 -29.01 19.27
CA PRO A 8 -23.97 -29.04 17.92
C PRO A 8 -22.84 -28.87 16.90
N ARG A 9 -22.85 -29.78 15.92
CA ARG A 9 -21.90 -29.91 14.83
C ARG A 9 -22.20 -28.86 13.75
N HIS A 10 -21.19 -28.07 13.38
CA HIS A 10 -21.07 -27.31 12.14
C HIS A 10 -22.15 -26.25 11.83
N LEU A 11 -21.86 -25.00 12.22
CA LEU A 11 -22.30 -23.84 11.44
C LEU A 11 -21.53 -23.86 10.11
N LEU A 12 -22.11 -24.50 9.09
CA LEU A 12 -21.71 -24.31 7.70
C LEU A 12 -22.03 -22.84 7.34
N VAL A 13 -21.04 -21.97 7.48
CA VAL A 13 -21.05 -20.65 6.86
C VAL A 13 -21.05 -20.91 5.35
N SER A 14 -22.25 -20.87 4.76
CA SER A 14 -22.44 -20.88 3.32
C SER A 14 -21.81 -19.60 2.79
N ARG A 15 -20.55 -19.68 2.36
CA ARG A 15 -19.90 -18.63 1.57
C ARG A 15 -20.68 -18.55 0.25
N CYS A 16 -21.64 -17.64 0.19
CA CYS A 16 -22.19 -17.20 -1.08
C CYS A 16 -21.05 -16.58 -1.89
N PHE A 17 -20.53 -17.34 -2.85
CA PHE A 17 -19.73 -16.78 -3.92
C PHE A 17 -20.71 -16.04 -4.84
N SER A 18 -20.85 -14.73 -4.65
CA SER A 18 -21.57 -13.90 -5.60
C SER A 18 -20.89 -14.07 -6.96
N SER A 19 -21.60 -14.62 -7.94
CA SER A 19 -21.13 -14.69 -9.33
C SER A 19 -20.90 -13.26 -9.81
N VAL A 20 -19.64 -12.84 -9.84
CA VAL A 20 -19.25 -11.58 -10.48
C VAL A 20 -19.53 -11.80 -11.96
N THR A 21 -20.52 -11.08 -12.50
CA THR A 21 -20.76 -11.05 -13.94
C THR A 21 -19.49 -10.55 -14.60
N LEU A 22 -18.74 -11.46 -15.25
CA LEU A 22 -17.52 -11.11 -15.98
C LEU A 22 -17.93 -10.20 -17.14
N LYS A 23 -17.73 -8.89 -16.96
CA LYS A 23 -17.78 -7.95 -18.08
C LYS A 23 -16.53 -8.19 -18.91
N THR A 24 -16.72 -8.66 -20.14
CA THR A 24 -15.64 -8.72 -21.12
C THR A 24 -15.13 -7.31 -21.39
N LEU A 25 -13.90 -7.03 -20.98
CA LEU A 25 -13.22 -5.76 -21.24
C LEU A 25 -12.90 -5.63 -22.72
N LYS A 26 -13.04 -4.42 -23.26
CA LYS A 26 -12.76 -4.10 -24.66
C LYS A 26 -11.67 -3.03 -24.76
N VAL A 27 -10.94 -3.06 -25.87
CA VAL A 27 -9.97 -2.01 -26.18
C VAL A 27 -10.71 -0.66 -26.24
N GLY A 28 -10.20 0.32 -25.49
CA GLY A 28 -10.83 1.62 -25.32
C GLY A 28 -11.57 1.79 -23.99
N ASP A 29 -11.76 0.72 -23.22
CA ASP A 29 -12.31 0.84 -21.87
C ASP A 29 -11.36 1.64 -20.97
N VAL A 30 -11.92 2.61 -20.26
CA VAL A 30 -11.19 3.47 -19.32
C VAL A 30 -11.75 3.27 -17.93
N LEU A 31 -10.90 2.83 -17.01
CA LEU A 31 -11.21 2.76 -15.59
C LEU A 31 -10.58 3.97 -14.87
N ARG A 32 -11.35 4.59 -13.98
CA ARG A 32 -10.87 5.68 -13.11
C ARG A 32 -11.24 5.35 -11.68
N GLU A 33 -10.26 5.38 -10.79
CA GLU A 33 -10.47 5.26 -9.36
C GLU A 33 -9.74 6.39 -8.64
N SER A 34 -10.38 6.96 -7.62
CA SER A 34 -9.83 8.01 -6.79
C SER A 34 -9.92 7.60 -5.34
N ARG A 35 -8.82 7.77 -4.59
CA ARG A 35 -8.78 7.54 -3.16
C ARG A 35 -8.08 8.72 -2.48
N VAL A 36 -8.62 9.11 -1.34
CA VAL A 36 -7.94 10.02 -0.39
C VAL A 36 -7.30 9.15 0.68
N PHE A 37 -6.01 9.37 0.94
CA PHE A 37 -5.29 8.69 2.01
C PHE A 37 -5.35 9.52 3.28
N SER A 38 -5.67 8.89 4.41
CA SER A 38 -5.66 9.54 5.72
C SER A 38 -4.30 9.39 6.41
N SER A 39 -4.10 10.10 7.52
CA SER A 39 -2.94 9.93 8.40
C SER A 39 -2.81 8.49 8.91
N GLU A 40 -3.94 7.80 9.14
CA GLU A 40 -3.98 6.43 9.61
C GLU A 40 -3.52 5.45 8.52
N ASP A 41 -3.85 5.71 7.24
CA ASP A 41 -3.33 4.92 6.12
C ASP A 41 -1.80 5.03 6.02
N VAL A 42 -1.27 6.25 6.14
CA VAL A 42 0.17 6.53 6.11
C VAL A 42 0.88 5.85 7.28
N LYS A 43 0.32 5.96 8.48
CA LYS A 43 0.85 5.28 9.68
C LYS A 43 0.80 3.77 9.54
N GLY A 44 -0.33 3.20 9.12
CA GLY A 44 -0.50 1.76 8.95
C GLY A 44 0.47 1.19 7.91
N TYR A 45 0.75 1.94 6.84
CA TYR A 45 1.77 1.54 5.88
C TYR A 45 3.17 1.52 6.50
N ALA A 46 3.54 2.52 7.30
CA ALA A 46 4.84 2.56 7.97
C ALA A 46 4.99 1.46 9.04
N GLU A 47 3.92 1.06 9.71
CA GLU A 47 3.95 -0.06 10.66
C GLU A 47 4.33 -1.39 9.98
N VAL A 48 3.86 -1.62 8.75
CA VAL A 48 4.12 -2.86 7.99
C VAL A 48 5.41 -2.80 7.17
N SER A 49 5.66 -1.66 6.51
CA SER A 49 6.84 -1.48 5.65
C SER A 49 8.10 -1.11 6.42
N HIS A 50 7.94 -0.64 7.66
CA HIS A 50 8.97 0.01 8.47
C HIS A 50 9.56 1.29 7.85
N ASP A 51 8.88 1.88 6.86
CA ASP A 51 9.25 3.18 6.30
C ASP A 51 8.70 4.33 7.17
N TRP A 52 9.51 4.73 8.15
CA TRP A 52 9.26 5.86 9.04
C TRP A 52 9.97 7.14 8.60
N ASN A 53 10.19 7.33 7.30
CA ASN A 53 10.82 8.55 6.80
C ASN A 53 10.06 9.81 7.30
N PRO A 54 10.74 10.77 7.95
CA PRO A 54 10.11 12.00 8.47
C PRO A 54 9.33 12.79 7.42
N LEU A 55 9.62 12.64 6.13
CA LEU A 55 8.84 13.27 5.05
C LEU A 55 7.35 12.88 5.06
N HIS A 56 7.01 11.75 5.68
CA HIS A 56 5.63 11.26 5.78
C HIS A 56 4.89 11.72 7.05
N PHE A 57 5.62 12.20 8.07
CA PHE A 57 5.06 12.40 9.41
C PHE A 57 5.38 13.77 10.01
N ASP A 58 6.47 14.42 9.59
CA ASP A 58 6.96 15.66 10.17
C ASP A 58 6.83 16.83 9.18
N GLN A 59 6.05 17.83 9.59
CA GLN A 59 5.79 19.03 8.82
C GLN A 59 7.07 19.82 8.52
N GLU A 60 8.00 19.89 9.47
CA GLU A 60 9.23 20.67 9.29
C GLU A 60 10.17 20.01 8.27
N SER A 61 10.31 18.69 8.35
CA SER A 61 11.08 17.87 7.40
C SER A 61 10.52 17.98 5.99
N ALA A 62 9.19 17.89 5.84
CA ALA A 62 8.52 18.09 4.55
C ALA A 62 8.80 19.49 3.98
N ARG A 63 8.66 20.54 4.81
CA ARG A 63 8.94 21.92 4.42
C ARG A 63 10.40 22.14 4.04
N LYS A 64 11.35 21.57 4.78
CA LYS A 64 12.79 21.62 4.46
C LYS A 64 13.09 20.96 3.11
N ALA A 65 12.33 19.94 2.74
CA ALA A 65 12.41 19.28 1.44
C ALA A 65 11.60 20.01 0.34
N GLY A 66 10.97 21.15 0.62
CA GLY A 66 10.24 21.96 -0.35
C GLY A 66 8.77 21.60 -0.52
N PHE A 67 8.21 20.76 0.35
CA PHE A 67 6.79 20.40 0.33
C PHE A 67 5.99 21.22 1.34
N GLU A 68 4.77 21.59 0.98
CA GLU A 68 3.89 22.35 1.89
C GLU A 68 3.36 21.51 3.05
N ASN A 69 3.26 20.20 2.90
CA ASN A 69 2.74 19.25 3.89
C ASN A 69 3.48 17.91 3.78
N PRO A 70 3.44 17.06 4.83
CA PRO A 70 3.91 15.68 4.75
C PRO A 70 3.31 14.93 3.57
N LEU A 71 4.13 14.09 2.95
CA LEU A 71 3.77 13.33 1.76
C LEU A 71 3.24 11.94 2.12
N VAL A 72 2.38 11.38 1.27
CA VAL A 72 2.03 9.96 1.34
C VAL A 72 3.19 9.12 0.80
N HIS A 73 3.44 7.93 1.34
CA HIS A 73 4.43 6.99 0.79
C HIS A 73 4.14 6.70 -0.69
N GLY A 74 5.13 6.90 -1.56
CA GLY A 74 4.96 6.64 -3.00
C GLY A 74 4.57 5.18 -3.30
N MET A 75 5.07 4.25 -2.50
CA MET A 75 4.71 2.83 -2.60
C MET A 75 3.30 2.52 -2.09
N LEU A 76 2.79 3.28 -1.11
CA LEU A 76 1.39 3.17 -0.68
C LEU A 76 0.45 3.63 -1.81
N VAL A 77 0.76 4.73 -2.49
CA VAL A 77 -0.01 5.16 -3.68
C VAL A 77 0.09 4.12 -4.79
N SER A 78 1.29 3.61 -5.06
CA SER A 78 1.52 2.60 -6.10
C SER A 78 0.81 1.27 -5.82
N SER A 79 0.53 0.95 -4.55
CA SER A 79 -0.23 -0.25 -4.18
C SER A 79 -1.67 -0.25 -4.73
N MET A 80 -2.19 0.91 -5.15
CA MET A 80 -3.49 0.98 -5.82
C MET A 80 -3.49 0.28 -7.18
N PHE A 81 -2.37 0.27 -7.92
CA PHE A 81 -2.31 -0.40 -9.23
C PHE A 81 -2.68 -1.89 -9.16
N PRO A 82 -1.99 -2.73 -8.37
CA PRO A 82 -2.33 -4.15 -8.27
C PRO A 82 -3.74 -4.37 -7.68
N ARG A 83 -4.19 -3.50 -6.76
CA ARG A 83 -5.55 -3.58 -6.20
C ARG A 83 -6.62 -3.39 -7.27
N ILE A 84 -6.51 -2.31 -8.04
CA ILE A 84 -7.44 -1.96 -9.12
C ILE A 84 -7.42 -3.04 -10.18
N ILE A 85 -6.22 -3.47 -10.61
CA ILE A 85 -6.08 -4.52 -11.61
C ILE A 85 -6.73 -5.81 -11.12
N SER A 86 -6.40 -6.25 -9.90
CA SER A 86 -6.97 -7.47 -9.33
C SER A 86 -8.49 -7.43 -9.18
N ALA A 87 -9.06 -6.27 -8.81
CA ALA A 87 -10.49 -6.12 -8.62
C ALA A 87 -11.28 -6.10 -9.94
N HIS A 88 -10.67 -5.64 -11.04
CA HIS A 88 -11.37 -5.37 -12.29
C HIS A 88 -10.95 -6.26 -13.47
N PHE A 89 -9.77 -6.88 -13.40
CA PHE A 89 -9.15 -7.64 -14.49
C PHE A 89 -8.86 -9.08 -14.02
N LEU A 90 -9.93 -9.84 -13.75
CA LEU A 90 -9.86 -11.19 -13.17
C LEU A 90 -9.32 -12.27 -14.13
N GLU A 91 -9.15 -11.97 -15.43
CA GLU A 91 -8.70 -12.92 -16.45
C GLU A 91 -7.35 -12.54 -17.09
N ALA A 92 -6.57 -11.67 -16.45
CA ALA A 92 -5.27 -11.30 -16.97
C ALA A 92 -4.22 -12.37 -16.66
N ASP A 93 -3.99 -13.29 -17.61
CA ASP A 93 -2.98 -14.35 -17.48
C ASP A 93 -1.54 -13.83 -17.38
N LYS A 94 -1.28 -12.58 -17.82
CA LYS A 94 0.01 -11.91 -17.73
C LYS A 94 -0.16 -10.40 -17.54
N MET A 95 0.50 -9.86 -16.52
CA MET A 95 0.62 -8.42 -16.28
C MET A 95 2.10 -8.03 -16.29
N GLU A 96 2.49 -7.18 -17.24
CA GLU A 96 3.84 -6.62 -17.33
C GLU A 96 3.78 -5.13 -16.98
N ILE A 97 4.32 -4.75 -15.83
CA ILE A 97 4.48 -3.34 -15.46
C ILE A 97 5.81 -2.86 -16.05
N ARG A 98 5.75 -2.11 -17.15
CA ARG A 98 6.92 -1.49 -17.74
C ARG A 98 7.03 -0.04 -17.28
N LEU A 99 8.01 0.25 -16.43
CA LEU A 99 8.34 1.64 -16.09
C LEU A 99 9.00 2.28 -17.32
N LEU A 100 8.24 3.09 -18.05
CA LEU A 100 8.79 3.88 -19.14
C LEU A 100 9.58 5.04 -18.54
N ARG A 101 10.91 4.95 -18.66
CA ARG A 101 11.82 6.05 -18.31
C ARG A 101 11.51 7.23 -19.24
N SER A 102 11.05 8.35 -18.71
CA SER A 102 11.03 9.59 -19.47
C SER A 102 12.49 9.92 -19.84
N LYS A 103 12.70 10.33 -21.09
CA LYS A 103 13.98 10.91 -21.50
C LYS A 103 14.07 12.27 -20.80
N GLU A 104 14.64 12.30 -19.60
CA GLU A 104 14.79 13.52 -18.81
C GLU A 104 15.80 14.44 -19.51
N GLU A 105 15.33 15.62 -19.93
CA GLU A 105 16.20 16.77 -20.17
C GLU A 105 16.44 17.47 -18.83
N ASP A 106 17.59 17.13 -18.26
CA ASP A 106 18.45 17.86 -17.34
C ASP A 106 17.99 19.25 -16.83
N ARG A 107 16.95 19.32 -15.98
CA ARG A 107 16.67 20.48 -15.09
C ARG A 107 15.88 20.13 -13.83
N THR A 108 16.33 19.16 -13.04
CA THR A 108 15.92 19.09 -11.63
C THR A 108 17.16 18.98 -10.75
N LYS A 109 17.41 20.03 -9.95
CA LYS A 109 18.36 19.97 -8.84
C LYS A 109 17.90 18.84 -7.93
N ALA A 110 18.68 17.77 -7.87
CA ALA A 110 18.44 16.67 -6.96
C ALA A 110 18.27 17.20 -5.54
N ILE A 111 17.09 16.99 -4.96
CA ILE A 111 16.87 17.19 -3.53
C ILE A 111 17.66 16.06 -2.85
N PRO A 112 18.69 16.36 -2.03
CA PRO A 112 19.49 15.33 -1.40
C PRO A 112 18.60 14.46 -0.51
N TRP A 113 18.64 13.15 -0.74
CA TRP A 113 17.98 12.20 0.15
C TRP A 113 18.63 12.30 1.54
N PRO A 114 17.87 12.54 2.63
CA PRO A 114 18.47 12.63 3.96
C PRO A 114 19.06 11.26 4.34
N PRO A 115 20.25 11.22 4.94
CA PRO A 115 20.84 9.98 5.43
C PRO A 115 19.90 9.33 6.45
N SER A 116 19.76 8.01 6.35
CA SER A 116 18.97 7.15 7.24
C SER A 116 19.16 7.54 8.70
N ALA A 117 18.07 7.62 9.47
CA ALA A 117 18.08 7.94 10.89
C ALA A 117 19.12 7.08 11.65
N PRO A 118 19.83 7.65 12.65
CA PRO A 118 20.87 6.93 13.39
C PRO A 118 20.26 5.75 14.16
N GLY A 119 21.01 4.65 14.15
CA GLY A 119 20.57 3.32 14.57
C GLY A 119 19.91 3.27 15.95
N LEU A 120 18.88 2.44 16.06
CA LEU A 120 18.48 1.85 17.33
C LEU A 120 19.71 1.17 17.94
N GLY A 121 20.19 1.72 19.06
CA GLY A 121 21.24 1.12 19.86
C GLY A 121 20.85 -0.28 20.27
N ALA A 122 21.62 -1.26 19.81
CA ALA A 122 21.67 -2.57 20.44
C ALA A 122 22.19 -2.37 21.88
N SER A 123 21.28 -2.43 22.85
CA SER A 123 21.62 -2.52 24.26
C SER A 123 22.30 -3.86 24.52
N ALA A 124 23.63 -3.85 24.56
CA ALA A 124 24.41 -4.97 25.07
C ALA A 124 24.10 -5.14 26.56
N HIS A 125 23.34 -6.18 26.89
CA HIS A 125 23.27 -6.67 28.26
C HIS A 125 24.59 -7.34 28.62
N THR A 126 25.46 -6.62 29.33
CA THR A 126 26.46 -7.23 30.21
C THR A 126 25.93 -7.16 31.64
N LYS A 127 25.43 -8.28 32.15
CA LYS A 127 25.67 -8.69 33.52
C LYS A 127 25.48 -10.19 33.65
#